data_AF-A0A383F067-F1
#
_entry.id   AF-A0A383F067-F1
#
_cell.length_a   1.000
_cell.length_b   1.000
_cell.length_c   1.000
_cell.angle_alpha   90.00
_cell.angle_beta   90.00
_cell.angle_gamma   90.00
#
_symmetry.space_group_name_H-M   'P 1'
#
loop_
_entity.id
_entity.type
_entity.pdbx_description
1 polymer ?
#
loop_
_entity_poly.entity_id
_entity_poly.type
_entity_poly.pdbx_seq_one_letter_code
_entity_poly.pdbx_strand_id
1 'polypeptide(L)' 'MKIFDCFMYFDEEVVLDVRLNTLDKYVDYFVIVESEFTHSGDKRDLKFNHKKFEKFKNKIIYK' A
#
# COMPACT_ATOMS: atom_id res chain seq x y z
N MET A 1 19.55 -10.99 -1.13
CA MET A 1 18.68 -10.37 -2.15
C MET A 1 17.42 -9.91 -1.42
N LYS A 2 16.88 -8.71 -1.71
CA LYS A 2 15.65 -8.21 -1.09
C LYS A 2 14.54 -8.15 -2.12
N ILE A 3 13.31 -8.48 -1.72
CA ILE A 3 12.10 -8.49 -2.55
C ILE A 3 11.20 -7.35 -2.09
N PHE A 4 10.85 -6.48 -3.04
CA PHE A 4 9.97 -5.34 -2.83
C PHE A 4 8.70 -5.52 -3.64
N ASP A 5 7.56 -5.29 -2.99
CA ASP A 5 6.27 -5.26 -3.63
C ASP A 5 5.80 -3.80 -3.73
N CYS A 6 5.86 -3.22 -4.92
CA CYS A 6 5.57 -1.82 -5.17
C CYS A 6 4.25 -1.66 -5.93
N PHE A 7 3.32 -0.87 -5.39
CA PHE A 7 2.02 -0.66 -6.01
C PHE A 7 1.37 0.65 -5.60
N MET A 8 0.43 1.10 -6.42
CA MET A 8 -0.40 2.27 -6.13
C MET A 8 -1.62 1.83 -5.30
N TYR A 9 -1.89 2.54 -4.21
CA TYR A 9 -3.11 2.42 -3.44
C TYR A 9 -4.20 3.31 -4.04
N PHE A 10 -5.39 2.75 -4.25
CA PHE A 10 -6.53 3.45 -4.86
C PHE A 10 -7.83 3.15 -4.11
N ASP A 11 -7.84 3.37 -2.80
CA ASP A 11 -9.01 3.16 -1.91
C ASP A 11 -9.47 1.70 -1.76
N GLU A 12 -8.71 0.73 -2.27
CA GLU A 12 -9.05 -0.69 -2.23
C GLU A 12 -8.52 -1.37 -0.96
N GLU A 13 -9.12 -1.07 0.20
CA GLU A 13 -8.66 -1.61 1.49
C GLU A 13 -8.68 -3.15 1.54
N VAL A 14 -9.71 -3.78 0.99
CA VAL A 14 -9.84 -5.25 0.98
C VAL A 14 -8.73 -5.89 0.14
N VAL A 15 -8.41 -5.29 -1.01
CA VAL A 15 -7.33 -5.78 -1.88
C VAL A 15 -5.98 -5.64 -1.17
N LEU A 16 -5.75 -4.51 -0.50
CA LEU A 16 -4.54 -4.30 0.28
C LEU A 16 -4.41 -5.30 1.42
N ASP A 17 -5.48 -5.56 2.18
CA ASP A 17 -5.45 -6.53 3.29
C ASP A 17 -5.12 -7.95 2.80
N VAL A 18 -5.76 -8.40 1.72
CA VAL A 18 -5.47 -9.70 1.11
C VAL A 18 -4.01 -9.75 0.63
N ARG A 19 -3.53 -8.71 -0.04
CA ARG A 19 -2.16 -8.62 -0.56
C ARG A 19 -1.13 -8.71 0.55
N LEU A 20 -1.28 -7.91 1.61
CA LEU A 20 -0.36 -7.91 2.75
C LEU A 20 -0.34 -9.26 3.45
N ASN A 21 -1.51 -9.84 3.77
CA ASN A 21 -1.56 -11.13 4.46
C ASN A 21 -1.05 -12.30 3.61
N THR A 22 -1.26 -12.25 2.29
CA THR A 22 -0.81 -13.31 1.38
C THR A 22 0.70 -13.24 1.14
N LEU A 23 1.24 -12.03 0.97
CA LEU A 23 2.62 -11.83 0.53
C LEU A 23 3.63 -11.59 1.67
N ASP A 24 3.18 -11.38 2.91
CA ASP A 24 4.05 -11.04 4.05
C ASP A 24 5.23 -12.02 4.23
N LYS A 25 5.03 -13.31 3.98
CA LYS A 25 6.10 -14.32 4.13
C LYS A 25 7.16 -14.27 3.03
N TYR A 26 6.85 -13.63 1.89
CA TYR A 26 7.67 -13.66 0.68
C TYR A 26 8.32 -12.31 0.37
N VAL A 27 7.80 -11.23 0.95
CA VAL A 27 8.20 -9.85 0.66
C VAL A 27 8.90 -9.24 1.87
N ASP A 28 10.01 -8.54 1.62
CA ASP A 28 10.73 -7.80 2.66
C ASP A 28 10.05 -6.46 2.96
N TYR A 29 9.60 -5.75 1.91
CA TYR A 29 8.92 -4.47 2.06
C TYR A 29 7.79 -4.26 1.05
N PHE A 30 6.70 -3.67 1.52
CA PHE A 30 5.58 -3.19 0.70
C PHE A 30 5.74 -1.69 0.48
N VAL A 31 5.96 -1.27 -0.76
CA VAL A 31 6.04 0.14 -1.14
C VAL A 31 4.68 0.58 -1.65
N ILE A 32 3.96 1.30 -0.80
CA ILE A 32 2.61 1.79 -1.06
C ILE A 32 2.72 3.25 -1.50
N VAL A 33 2.22 3.55 -2.69
CA VAL A 33 2.19 4.92 -3.23
C VAL A 33 0.75 5.38 -3.37
N GLU A 34 0.43 6.61 -3.01
CA GLU A 34 -0.88 7.20 -3.29
C GLU A 34 -0.74 8.50 -4.10
N SER A 35 -1.71 8.76 -4.99
CA SER A 35 -1.73 9.96 -5.84
C SER A 35 -2.82 10.92 -5.40
N GLU A 36 -2.49 12.21 -5.33
CA GLU A 36 -3.45 13.30 -5.15
C GLU A 36 -4.30 13.57 -6.40
N PHE A 37 -4.02 12.88 -7.50
CA PHE A 37 -4.72 13.02 -8.77
C PHE A 37 -5.22 11.67 -9.28
N THR A 38 -6.45 11.65 -9.79
CA THR A 38 -6.98 10.51 -10.54
C THR A 38 -6.27 10.38 -11.89
N HIS A 39 -6.45 9.26 -12.58
CA HIS A 39 -5.92 9.09 -13.93
C HIS A 39 -6.48 10.11 -14.93
N SER A 40 -7.67 10.66 -14.66
CA SER A 40 -8.30 11.72 -15.45
C SER A 40 -7.79 13.13 -15.10
N GLY A 41 -6.94 13.26 -14.07
CA GLY A 41 -6.36 14.54 -13.63
C GLY A 41 -7.17 15.28 -12.56
N ASP A 42 -8.26 14.69 -12.05
CA ASP A 42 -9.05 15.29 -10.99
C ASP A 42 -8.33 15.18 -9.64
N LYS A 43 -8.43 16.20 -8.81
CA LYS A 43 -7.89 16.15 -7.44
C LYS A 43 -8.65 15.14 -6.58
N ARG A 44 -7.93 14.40 -5.75
CA ARG A 44 -8.47 13.49 -4.73
C ARG A 44 -7.68 13.60 -3.43
N ASP A 45 -8.36 13.34 -2.33
CA ASP A 45 -7.71 13.22 -1.02
C ASP A 45 -7.00 11.86 -0.90
N LEU A 46 -5.90 11.86 -0.15
CA LEU A 46 -5.19 10.64 0.22
C LEU A 46 -5.99 9.92 1.33
N LYS A 47 -6.28 8.64 1.13
CA LYS A 47 -7.13 7.84 2.04
C LYS A 47 -6.38 6.69 2.71
N PHE A 48 -5.10 6.51 2.44
CA PHE A 48 -4.36 5.42 3.09
C PHE A 48 -4.31 5.60 4.62
N ASN A 49 -4.75 4.58 5.36
CA ASN A 49 -4.78 4.59 6.81
C ASN A 49 -3.84 3.54 7.40
N HIS A 50 -2.63 3.98 7.78
CA HIS A 50 -1.60 3.15 8.40
C HIS A 50 -2.08 2.37 9.63
N LYS A 51 -2.98 2.95 10.44
CA LYS A 51 -3.44 2.32 11.69
C LYS A 51 -4.18 1.00 11.44
N LYS A 52 -4.82 0.85 10.27
CA LYS A 52 -5.51 -0.39 9.88
C LYS A 52 -4.53 -1.53 9.59
N PHE A 53 -3.29 -1.21 9.24
CA PHE A 53 -2.27 -2.18 8.81
C PHE A 53 -1.06 -2.21 9.76
N GLU A 54 -1.26 -1.88 11.03
CA GLU A 54 -0.21 -1.78 12.06
C GLU A 54 0.62 -3.07 12.20
N LYS A 55 0.00 -4.24 11.96
CA LYS A 55 0.66 -5.55 11.91
C LYS A 55 1.87 -5.55 10.96
N PHE A 56 1.80 -4.79 9.87
CA PHE A 56 2.80 -4.76 8.80
C PHE A 56 3.66 -3.49 8.83
N LYS A 57 3.55 -2.64 9.87
CA LYS A 57 4.18 -1.31 9.92
C LYS A 57 5.68 -1.29 9.65
N ASN A 58 6.39 -2.36 10.05
CA ASN A 58 7.84 -2.46 9.89
C ASN A 58 8.25 -2.81 8.45
N LYS A 59 7.30 -3.27 7.63
CA LYS A 59 7.50 -3.63 6.22
C LYS A 59 6.89 -2.63 5.26
N ILE A 60 5.94 -1.80 5.70
CA ILE A 60 5.30 -0.80 4.85
C ILE A 60 6.21 0.44 4.73
N ILE A 61 6.49 0.81 3.48
CA ILE A 61 7.09 2.08 3.09
C ILE A 61 6.00 2.85 2.34
N TYR A 62 5.56 3.99 2.87
CA TYR A 62 4.55 4.82 2.23
C TYR A 62 5.19 6.06 1.59
N LYS A 63 4.78 6.38 0.35
CA LYS A 63 5.33 7.47 -0.46
C LYS A 63 4.26 8.26 -1.18
#